data_AF-A0A6L3X6T6-F1
#
_entry.id   AF-A0A6L3X6T6-F1
#
_cell.length_a   1.000
_cell.length_b   1.000
_cell.length_c   1.000
_cell.angle_alpha   90.00
_cell.angle_beta   90.00
_cell.angle_gamma   90.00
#
_symmetry.space_group_name_H-M   'P 1'
#
loop_
_entity.id
_entity.type
_entity.pdbx_description
1 polymer ?
#
loop_
_entity_poly.entity_id
_entity_poly.type
_entity_poly.pdbx_seq_one_letter_code
_entity_poly.pdbx_strand_id
1 'polypeptide(L)'
;SKTFTTQETMTNAHSARDWFLKTAGDEKHVAKHFAALSTNGKAVGEFGIDTANMFEFWDWVGGRYSLWSAIGLSVILSVGFDNFVELLSGAHALDKHFSTTAPEKNLPVLLALIGIWYNNFFGAETEAILPYDQYMKRIADYFQQGTME
;
A
#
# COMPACT_ATOMS: atom_id res chain seq x y z
N SER A 1 -9.74 -0.41 -3.61
CA SER A 1 -9.64 -0.38 -5.08
C SER A 1 -9.91 1.04 -5.51
N LYS A 2 -8.97 1.66 -6.23
CA LYS A 2 -9.08 3.08 -6.60
C LYS A 2 -10.33 3.39 -7.42
N THR A 3 -10.52 2.62 -8.49
CA THR A 3 -11.64 2.76 -9.40
C THR A 3 -12.93 2.16 -8.84
N PHE A 4 -12.80 1.29 -7.83
CA PHE A 4 -13.89 0.46 -7.31
C PHE A 4 -14.51 -0.47 -8.37
N THR A 5 -13.72 -0.84 -9.39
CA THR A 5 -14.13 -1.71 -10.49
C THR A 5 -13.18 -2.88 -10.75
N THR A 6 -12.08 -2.99 -10.00
CA THR A 6 -11.10 -4.08 -10.13
C THR A 6 -11.80 -5.42 -9.93
N GLN A 7 -11.81 -6.27 -10.97
CA GLN A 7 -12.66 -7.46 -11.02
C GLN A 7 -12.45 -8.37 -9.81
N GLU A 8 -11.20 -8.70 -9.51
CA GLU A 8 -10.81 -9.60 -8.42
C GLU A 8 -11.20 -8.99 -7.06
N THR A 9 -10.98 -7.69 -6.88
CA THR A 9 -11.34 -7.00 -5.63
C THR A 9 -12.85 -6.95 -5.43
N MET A 10 -13.61 -6.61 -6.47
CA MET A 10 -15.06 -6.49 -6.38
C MET A 10 -15.74 -7.84 -6.22
N THR A 11 -15.22 -8.89 -6.87
CA THR A 11 -15.69 -10.26 -6.69
C THR A 11 -15.56 -10.70 -5.23
N ASN A 12 -14.40 -10.43 -4.62
CA ASN A 12 -14.18 -10.70 -3.20
C ASN A 12 -15.05 -9.82 -2.29
N ALA A 13 -15.21 -8.53 -2.61
CA ALA A 13 -16.03 -7.61 -1.83
C ALA A 13 -17.51 -8.03 -1.81
N HIS A 14 -18.08 -8.42 -2.95
CA HIS A 14 -19.45 -8.93 -3.04
C HIS A 14 -19.59 -10.26 -2.30
N SER A 15 -18.62 -11.17 -2.42
CA SER A 15 -18.62 -12.43 -1.67
C SER A 15 -18.65 -12.21 -0.14
N ALA A 16 -17.87 -11.24 0.36
CA ALA A 16 -17.85 -10.87 1.77
C ALA A 16 -19.16 -10.21 2.22
N ARG A 17 -19.74 -9.32 1.39
CA ARG A 17 -21.04 -8.69 1.63
C ARG A 17 -22.15 -9.73 1.73
N ASP A 18 -22.21 -10.67 0.79
CA ASP A 18 -23.21 -11.73 0.77
C ASP A 18 -23.07 -12.66 1.98
N TRP A 19 -21.85 -13.00 2.37
CA TRP A 19 -21.58 -13.75 3.59
C TRP A 19 -22.07 -13.00 4.83
N PHE A 20 -21.79 -11.70 4.95
CA PHE A 20 -22.21 -10.88 6.08
C PHE A 20 -23.73 -10.76 6.18
N LEU A 21 -24.41 -10.53 5.06
CA LEU A 21 -25.87 -10.35 5.02
C LEU A 21 -26.65 -11.61 5.33
N LYS A 22 -26.07 -12.81 5.16
CA LYS A 22 -26.69 -14.07 5.65
C LYS A 22 -26.96 -14.05 7.15
N THR A 23 -26.20 -13.29 7.92
CA THR A 23 -26.39 -13.13 9.37
C THR A 23 -27.03 -11.78 9.73
N ALA A 24 -26.56 -10.69 9.11
CA ALA A 24 -27.04 -9.35 9.44
C ALA A 24 -28.46 -9.04 8.93
N GLY A 25 -28.87 -9.66 7.81
CA GLY A 25 -30.19 -9.50 7.20
C GLY A 25 -30.40 -8.15 6.51
N ASP A 26 -30.42 -7.05 7.25
CA ASP A 26 -30.67 -5.70 6.72
C ASP A 26 -29.40 -5.08 6.12
N GLU A 27 -29.49 -4.64 4.87
CA GLU A 27 -28.40 -3.99 4.14
C GLU A 27 -27.91 -2.70 4.81
N LYS A 28 -28.73 -2.03 5.63
CA LYS A 28 -28.30 -0.86 6.41
C LYS A 28 -27.12 -1.17 7.34
N HIS A 29 -26.90 -2.43 7.69
CA HIS A 29 -25.75 -2.84 8.49
C HIS A 29 -24.43 -2.83 7.71
N VAL A 30 -24.46 -2.86 6.37
CA VAL A 30 -23.24 -2.77 5.54
C VAL A 30 -22.43 -1.52 5.87
N ALA A 31 -23.12 -0.39 6.04
CA ALA A 31 -22.50 0.91 6.33
C ALA A 31 -21.67 0.94 7.63
N LYS A 32 -21.88 0.00 8.56
CA LYS A 32 -21.16 -0.09 9.84
C LYS A 32 -20.02 -1.12 9.85
N HIS A 33 -19.97 -1.97 8.84
CA HIS A 33 -19.02 -3.10 8.78
C HIS A 33 -18.11 -3.07 7.56
N PHE A 34 -18.34 -2.16 6.63
CA PHE A 34 -17.54 -1.97 5.43
C PHE A 34 -17.08 -0.52 5.33
N ALA A 35 -15.81 -0.35 4.95
CA ALA A 35 -15.19 0.93 4.61
C ALA A 35 -14.50 0.79 3.24
N ALA A 36 -14.31 1.90 2.54
CA ALA A 36 -13.74 1.90 1.20
C ALA A 36 -12.47 2.75 1.11
N LEU A 37 -11.46 2.22 0.45
CA LEU A 37 -10.26 2.97 0.03
C LEU A 37 -10.35 3.15 -1.49
N SER A 38 -10.88 4.29 -1.92
CA SER A 38 -11.38 4.53 -3.28
C SER A 38 -11.53 6.04 -3.55
N THR A 39 -11.61 6.42 -4.83
CA THR A 39 -12.04 7.76 -5.26
C THR A 39 -13.42 7.77 -5.92
N ASN A 40 -14.04 6.60 -6.10
CA ASN A 40 -15.32 6.45 -6.77
C ASN A 40 -16.49 6.42 -5.76
N GLY A 41 -16.85 7.60 -5.24
CA GLY A 41 -17.92 7.73 -4.24
C GLY A 41 -19.28 7.19 -4.69
N LYS A 42 -19.59 7.28 -5.99
CA LYS A 42 -20.84 6.73 -6.55
C LYS A 42 -20.91 5.21 -6.35
N ALA A 43 -19.89 4.47 -6.80
CA ALA A 43 -19.87 3.02 -6.69
C ALA A 43 -19.78 2.54 -5.23
N VAL A 44 -19.09 3.30 -4.36
CA VAL A 44 -19.04 3.04 -2.92
C VAL A 44 -20.42 3.18 -2.27
N GLY A 45 -21.16 4.24 -2.60
CA GLY A 45 -22.54 4.43 -2.15
C GLY A 45 -23.49 3.35 -2.66
N GLU A 46 -23.37 2.98 -3.95
CA GLU A 46 -24.15 1.88 -4.56
C GLU A 46 -23.88 0.52 -3.90
N PHE A 47 -22.67 0.29 -3.38
CA PHE A 47 -22.34 -0.91 -2.61
C PHE A 47 -23.02 -0.97 -1.22
N GLY A 48 -23.44 0.19 -0.70
CA GLY A 48 -24.07 0.34 0.61
C GLY A 48 -23.12 0.82 1.72
N ILE A 49 -21.93 1.32 1.36
CA ILE A 49 -20.99 1.94 2.30
C ILE A 49 -21.37 3.42 2.48
N ASP A 50 -21.36 3.90 3.72
CA ASP A 50 -21.42 5.33 4.00
C ASP A 50 -20.17 6.02 3.45
N THR A 51 -20.33 7.04 2.63
CA THR A 51 -19.20 7.76 2.04
C THR A 51 -18.36 8.49 3.10
N ALA A 52 -18.86 8.70 4.31
CA ALA A 52 -18.05 9.12 5.45
C ALA A 52 -16.98 8.08 5.86
N ASN A 53 -17.19 6.81 5.50
CA ASN A 53 -16.24 5.70 5.66
C ASN A 53 -15.46 5.41 4.35
N MET A 54 -15.44 6.38 3.43
CA MET A 54 -14.58 6.35 2.25
C MET A 54 -13.34 7.21 2.49
N PHE A 55 -12.16 6.62 2.32
CA PHE A 55 -10.88 7.30 2.46
C PHE A 55 -10.21 7.37 1.09
N GLU A 56 -9.99 8.60 0.62
CA GLU A 56 -9.52 8.89 -0.73
C GLU A 56 -7.99 8.90 -0.84
N PHE A 57 -7.50 8.77 -2.07
CA PHE A 57 -6.10 8.95 -2.47
C PHE A 57 -6.04 9.31 -3.96
N TRP A 58 -4.89 9.78 -4.48
CA TRP A 58 -4.86 10.51 -5.76
C TRP A 58 -4.18 9.77 -6.92
N ASP A 59 -4.30 10.34 -8.13
CA ASP A 59 -3.69 9.87 -9.39
C ASP A 59 -2.19 9.80 -9.40
N TRP A 60 -1.53 10.68 -8.66
CA TRP A 60 -0.09 10.67 -8.49
C TRP A 60 0.40 9.62 -7.46
N VAL A 61 -0.50 8.90 -6.78
CA VAL A 61 -0.16 7.79 -5.88
C VAL A 61 -0.20 6.48 -6.67
N GLY A 62 0.97 6.00 -7.11
CA GLY A 62 1.11 4.71 -7.78
C GLY A 62 0.83 3.53 -6.84
N GLY A 63 0.24 2.44 -7.36
CA GLY A 63 -0.20 1.29 -6.56
C GLY A 63 0.89 0.70 -5.67
N ARG A 64 2.05 0.39 -6.25
CA ARG A 64 3.22 -0.13 -5.52
C ARG A 64 3.92 0.87 -4.58
N TYR A 65 3.50 2.14 -4.58
CA TYR A 65 3.96 3.19 -3.68
C TYR A 65 2.83 3.70 -2.77
N SER A 66 1.71 2.99 -2.66
CA SER A 66 0.49 3.54 -2.08
C SER A 66 0.32 3.35 -0.57
N LEU A 67 1.16 2.54 0.10
CA LEU A 67 0.99 2.22 1.53
C LEU A 67 0.92 3.45 2.44
N TRP A 68 1.59 4.54 2.05
CA TRP A 68 1.68 5.79 2.79
C TRP A 68 0.40 6.66 2.69
N SER A 69 -0.53 6.27 1.82
CA SER A 69 -1.82 6.94 1.60
C SER A 69 -2.94 6.32 2.43
N ALA A 70 -4.20 6.62 2.10
CA ALA A 70 -5.36 5.94 2.68
C ALA A 70 -5.30 4.41 2.55
N ILE A 71 -4.57 3.85 1.58
CA ILE A 71 -4.33 2.40 1.47
C ILE A 71 -3.71 1.81 2.76
N GLY A 72 -2.94 2.60 3.50
CA GLY A 72 -2.35 2.22 4.80
C GLY A 72 -3.33 2.15 5.98
N LEU A 73 -4.64 2.39 5.78
CA LEU A 73 -5.63 2.38 6.87
C LEU A 73 -5.62 1.07 7.67
N SER A 74 -5.39 -0.08 7.02
CA SER A 74 -5.28 -1.36 7.71
C SER A 74 -4.08 -1.42 8.67
N VAL A 75 -2.97 -0.75 8.34
CA VAL A 75 -1.80 -0.61 9.22
C VAL A 75 -2.16 0.27 10.41
N ILE A 76 -2.79 1.42 10.17
CA ILE A 76 -3.28 2.32 11.23
C ILE A 76 -4.17 1.56 12.22
N LEU A 77 -5.13 0.77 11.72
CA LEU A 77 -6.04 -0.01 12.57
C LEU A 77 -5.31 -1.11 13.36
N SER A 78 -4.20 -1.65 12.83
CA SER A 78 -3.45 -2.74 13.47
C SER A 78 -2.46 -2.25 14.53
N VAL A 79 -1.78 -1.12 14.31
CA VAL A 79 -0.69 -0.65 15.19
C VAL A 79 -0.98 0.70 15.84
N GLY A 80 -2.10 1.34 15.53
CA GLY A 80 -2.46 2.67 16.01
C GLY A 80 -1.90 3.79 15.13
N PHE A 81 -2.59 4.93 15.16
CA PHE A 81 -2.27 6.08 14.32
C PHE A 81 -0.90 6.67 14.63
N ASP A 82 -0.53 6.81 15.91
CA ASP A 82 0.75 7.38 16.32
C ASP A 82 1.94 6.58 15.76
N ASN A 83 1.87 5.25 15.80
CA ASN A 83 2.89 4.38 15.22
C ASN A 83 2.94 4.48 13.69
N PHE A 84 1.81 4.72 13.03
CA PHE A 84 1.79 4.99 11.59
C PHE A 84 2.41 6.35 11.27
N VAL A 85 2.21 7.38 12.10
CA VAL A 85 2.89 8.67 11.97
C VAL A 85 4.40 8.55 12.12
N GLU A 86 4.89 7.70 13.03
CA GLU A 86 6.32 7.40 13.13
C GLU A 86 6.86 6.73 11.86
N LEU A 87 6.11 5.80 11.27
CA LEU A 87 6.45 5.21 9.97
C LEU A 87 6.54 6.27 8.85
N LEU A 88 5.56 7.17 8.75
CA LEU A 88 5.58 8.28 7.79
C LEU A 88 6.76 9.23 8.02
N SER A 89 7.08 9.51 9.28
CA SER A 89 8.18 10.39 9.66
C SER A 89 9.54 9.81 9.29
N GLY A 90 9.71 8.49 9.46
CA GLY A 90 10.89 7.77 9.00
C GLY A 90 11.05 7.84 7.47
N ALA A 91 9.97 7.65 6.71
CA ALA A 91 9.99 7.79 5.25
C ALA A 91 10.38 9.22 4.82
N HIS A 92 9.76 10.24 5.41
CA HIS A 92 10.06 11.65 5.11
C HIS A 92 11.50 12.04 5.45
N ALA A 93 12.07 11.46 6.51
CA ALA A 93 13.49 11.66 6.84
C ALA A 93 14.41 11.12 5.73
N LEU A 94 14.08 9.95 5.16
CA LEU A 94 14.83 9.39 4.04
C LEU A 94 14.61 10.19 2.74
N ASP A 95 13.41 10.71 2.49
CA ASP A 95 13.13 11.60 1.34
C ASP A 95 13.96 12.88 1.39
N LYS A 96 14.09 13.48 2.58
CA LYS A 96 14.97 14.63 2.82
C LYS A 96 16.44 14.29 2.59
N HIS A 97 16.90 13.15 3.11
CA HIS A 97 18.27 12.68 2.85
C HIS A 97 18.51 12.49 1.35
N PHE A 98 17.59 11.84 0.65
CA PHE A 98 17.70 11.60 -0.78
C PHE A 98 17.76 12.90 -1.60
N SER A 99 16.92 13.88 -1.27
CA SER A 99 16.81 15.13 -2.02
C SER A 99 17.91 16.16 -1.73
N THR A 100 18.57 16.08 -0.57
CA THR A 100 19.50 17.14 -0.11
C THR A 100 20.95 16.68 0.07
N THR A 101 21.20 15.38 0.21
CA THR A 101 22.55 14.86 0.42
C THR A 101 23.31 14.72 -0.90
N ALA A 102 24.58 15.16 -0.91
CA ALA A 102 25.48 15.03 -2.05
C ALA A 102 25.57 13.56 -2.52
N PRO A 103 25.59 13.27 -3.84
CA PRO A 103 25.47 11.91 -4.38
C PRO A 103 26.42 10.88 -3.78
N GLU A 104 27.67 11.26 -3.52
CA GLU A 104 28.71 10.40 -2.94
C GLU A 104 28.49 10.02 -1.47
N LYS A 105 27.50 10.63 -0.81
CA LYS A 105 27.05 10.32 0.56
C LYS A 105 25.57 9.93 0.61
N ASN A 106 24.92 9.84 -0.54
CA ASN A 106 23.49 9.63 -0.65
C ASN A 106 23.20 8.12 -0.71
N LEU A 107 22.59 7.59 0.35
CA LEU A 107 22.44 6.15 0.56
C LEU A 107 21.61 5.49 -0.56
N PRO A 108 20.41 5.96 -0.91
CA PRO A 108 19.67 5.43 -2.07
C PRO A 108 20.46 5.49 -3.39
N VAL A 109 21.17 6.59 -3.66
CA VAL A 109 21.97 6.73 -4.90
C VAL A 109 23.11 5.71 -4.95
N LEU A 110 23.85 5.56 -3.85
CA LEU A 110 24.95 4.60 -3.78
C LEU A 110 24.46 3.15 -3.94
N LEU A 111 23.34 2.80 -3.30
CA LEU A 111 22.74 1.46 -3.45
C LEU A 111 22.28 1.21 -4.89
N ALA A 112 21.65 2.19 -5.54
CA ALA A 112 21.25 2.08 -6.94
C ALA A 112 22.46 1.92 -7.89
N LEU A 113 23.55 2.66 -7.66
CA LEU A 113 24.77 2.54 -8.46
C LEU A 113 25.45 1.17 -8.29
N ILE A 114 25.42 0.59 -7.09
CA ILE A 114 25.92 -0.76 -6.84
C ILE A 114 25.08 -1.80 -7.60
N GLY A 115 23.74 -1.66 -7.58
CA GLY A 115 22.84 -2.53 -8.36
C GLY A 115 23.14 -2.45 -9.87
N ILE A 116 23.26 -1.23 -10.41
CA ILE A 116 23.67 -0.99 -11.80
C ILE A 116 25.04 -1.62 -12.11
N TRP A 117 25.99 -1.52 -11.18
CA TRP A 117 27.32 -2.11 -11.36
C TRP A 117 27.25 -3.63 -11.57
N TYR A 118 26.51 -4.33 -10.71
CA TYR A 118 26.38 -5.78 -10.84
C TYR A 118 25.51 -6.19 -12.03
N ASN A 119 24.42 -5.48 -12.29
CA ASN A 119 23.54 -5.80 -13.41
C ASN A 119 24.21 -5.55 -14.76
N ASN A 120 24.78 -4.35 -14.98
CA ASN A 120 25.25 -3.94 -16.30
C ASN A 120 26.68 -4.39 -16.62
N PHE A 121 27.55 -4.56 -15.61
CA PHE A 121 28.97 -4.90 -15.85
C PHE A 121 29.30 -6.35 -15.49
N PHE A 122 28.62 -6.93 -14.50
CA PHE A 122 28.82 -8.34 -14.10
C PHE A 122 27.73 -9.27 -14.65
N GLY A 123 26.66 -8.73 -15.24
CA GLY A 123 25.58 -9.53 -15.81
C GLY A 123 24.73 -10.24 -14.76
N ALA A 124 24.69 -9.74 -13.51
CA ALA A 124 23.83 -10.31 -12.48
C ALA A 124 22.37 -9.94 -12.76
N GLU A 125 21.55 -10.94 -13.10
CA GLU A 125 20.13 -10.75 -13.43
C GLU A 125 19.21 -10.69 -12.20
N THR A 126 19.71 -10.99 -11.00
CA THR A 126 18.90 -11.13 -9.78
C THR A 126 19.56 -10.46 -8.57
N GLU A 127 18.74 -10.00 -7.64
CA GLU A 127 19.14 -9.45 -6.35
C GLU A 127 18.40 -10.19 -5.22
N ALA A 128 19.13 -10.65 -4.20
CA ALA A 128 18.54 -11.34 -3.06
C ALA A 128 18.37 -10.39 -1.87
N ILE A 129 17.14 -10.27 -1.35
CA ILE A 129 16.82 -9.52 -0.13
C ILE A 129 16.65 -10.53 1.02
N LEU A 130 17.61 -10.54 1.95
CA LEU A 130 17.74 -11.56 3.00
C LEU A 130 17.66 -10.93 4.40
N PRO A 131 16.46 -10.54 4.88
CA PRO A 131 16.32 -9.97 6.21
C PRO A 131 16.56 -11.05 7.29
N TYR A 132 17.39 -10.74 8.28
CA TYR A 132 17.61 -11.60 9.45
C TYR A 132 16.57 -11.32 10.54
N ASP A 133 15.30 -11.26 10.13
CA ASP A 133 14.16 -10.99 11.01
C ASP A 133 12.91 -11.68 10.45
N GLN A 134 12.30 -12.57 11.26
CA GLN A 134 11.13 -13.34 10.86
C GLN A 134 9.88 -12.47 10.61
N TYR A 135 9.76 -11.32 11.28
CA TYR A 135 8.67 -10.38 11.05
C TYR A 135 8.77 -9.73 9.67
N MET A 136 9.98 -9.64 9.11
CA MET A 136 10.22 -9.11 7.76
C MET A 136 10.08 -10.14 6.63
N LYS A 137 9.53 -11.33 6.89
CA LYS A 137 9.38 -12.40 5.88
C LYS A 137 8.64 -12.01 4.59
N ARG A 138 7.89 -10.90 4.58
CA ARG A 138 7.16 -10.37 3.41
C ARG A 138 7.85 -9.20 2.70
N ILE A 139 9.00 -8.75 3.20
CA ILE A 139 9.68 -7.56 2.64
C ILE A 139 10.18 -7.81 1.21
N ALA A 140 10.66 -9.02 0.92
CA ALA A 140 11.08 -9.40 -0.43
C ALA A 140 9.89 -9.40 -1.40
N ASP A 141 8.75 -10.00 -1.01
CA ASP A 141 7.51 -9.99 -1.81
C ASP A 141 7.04 -8.54 -2.11
N TYR A 142 7.15 -7.64 -1.13
CA TYR A 142 6.81 -6.22 -1.32
C TYR A 142 7.73 -5.55 -2.35
N PHE A 143 9.04 -5.77 -2.26
CA PHE A 143 10.00 -5.19 -3.22
C PHE A 143 9.95 -5.85 -4.60
N GLN A 144 9.52 -7.11 -4.73
CA GLN A 144 9.31 -7.71 -6.06
C GLN A 144 8.34 -6.86 -6.89
N GLN A 145 7.19 -6.45 -6.34
CA GLN A 145 6.32 -5.51 -7.04
C GLN A 145 6.95 -4.11 -7.12
N GLY A 146 7.58 -3.65 -6.03
CA GLY A 146 8.20 -2.32 -5.95
C GLY A 146 9.27 -2.04 -7.02
N THR A 147 10.05 -3.05 -7.40
CA THR A 147 11.21 -2.91 -8.29
C THR A 147 11.02 -3.53 -9.67
N MET A 148 10.21 -4.59 -9.82
CA MET A 148 10.12 -5.37 -11.06
C MET A 148 8.91 -5.01 -11.94
N GLU A 149 7.91 -4.32 -11.39
CA GLU A 149 6.69 -3.85 -12.09
C GLU A 149 6.84 -2.44 -12.66
#